data_AF-A0A7J6UC89-F1
#
_entry.id   AF-A0A7J6UC89-F1
#
_cell.length_a   1.000
_cell.length_b   1.000
_cell.length_c   1.000
_cell.angle_alpha   90.00
_cell.angle_beta   90.00
_cell.angle_gamma   90.00
#
_symmetry.space_group_name_H-M   'P 1'
#
loop_
_entity.id
_entity.type
_entity.pdbx_description
1 polymer ?
#
loop_
_entity_poly.entity_id
_entity_poly.type
_entity_poly.pdbx_seq_one_letter_code
_entity_poly.pdbx_strand_id
1 'polypeptide(L)'
;VHLMQGWLKSFERALEVVEEFAHQDFRCIITSEPPPAMFPLMDLVPESVLQKCIKIADEAPQDLKSNIRRAWSKFNQEQLDNSSKPREFKSCLFALCFFHALVVGRKRFGPQGWSRAYPFNDGDLTICGSVLNNYLEKYEQVPWPDLRYIFGEIMYGGHITDQWDRRTNNTYLATLIVPELLQNMNLAPGFKSPDSNKLDYLAYTKYIDERMPPEAPQMFGLHPNAEIGYLTTQGAATFQTILELQGGSGGGSSGDMMAGVGEIITTYLESLPENLDMIEIRANITEWTPYIIVSLQESERMNVLLSEIRRSLTELEMGLSGALNVTDAMETLANNLSLNKVNPAWEKRAYWSLKNLAGWYADLLQRVAQLKEWTTKLSLLKSLWISGLFNPMSFLTAVMQVTAREHSLPLDYMTNRCLFTNFTDPEGDFGSSNVPAQGVYCHGFFLEGAGWELGKGEEEGYVTDSRLKELHPVMPVLNVYAVHVDEMSWEGMYHCPVFITSMRGPTYVFQANLRMDADDTEARWVLAGAALLLTDD
;
A
#
# COMPACT_ATOMS: atom_id res chain seq x y z
N VAL A 1 -20.11 18.77 -13.15
CA VAL A 1 -20.99 19.27 -12.07
C VAL A 1 -20.42 19.07 -10.67
N HIS A 2 -19.61 18.03 -10.39
CA HIS A 2 -18.96 17.80 -9.09
C HIS A 2 -18.19 19.00 -8.50
N LEU A 3 -17.58 19.88 -9.32
CA LEU A 3 -16.87 21.08 -8.83
C LEU A 3 -17.80 22.22 -8.39
N MET A 4 -19.11 22.13 -8.61
CA MET A 4 -20.08 23.21 -8.39
C MET A 4 -21.18 22.80 -7.38
N GLN A 5 -20.77 22.37 -6.19
CA GLN A 5 -21.67 21.83 -5.15
C GLN A 5 -22.80 22.79 -4.74
N GLY A 6 -22.52 24.09 -4.64
CA GLY A 6 -23.54 25.09 -4.30
C GLY A 6 -24.60 25.27 -5.38
N TRP A 7 -24.21 25.16 -6.66
CA TRP A 7 -25.14 25.27 -7.80
C TRP A 7 -26.03 24.04 -7.93
N LEU A 8 -25.54 22.86 -7.59
CA LEU A 8 -26.28 21.60 -7.69
C LEU A 8 -27.60 21.60 -6.91
N LYS A 9 -27.68 22.29 -5.76
CA LYS A 9 -28.92 22.45 -4.98
C LYS A 9 -29.99 23.26 -5.71
N SER A 10 -29.56 24.31 -6.42
CA SER A 10 -30.46 25.12 -7.25
C SER A 10 -30.85 24.38 -8.53
N PHE A 11 -29.92 23.63 -9.10
CA PHE A 11 -30.13 22.79 -10.27
C PHE A 11 -31.15 21.69 -10.01
N GLU A 12 -31.07 20.99 -8.86
CA GLU A 12 -32.02 19.97 -8.44
C GLU A 12 -33.46 20.50 -8.48
N ARG A 13 -33.73 21.62 -7.80
CA ARG A 13 -35.05 22.26 -7.80
C ARG A 13 -35.51 22.69 -9.18
N ALA A 14 -34.60 23.22 -10.00
CA ALA A 14 -34.92 23.63 -11.36
C ALA A 14 -35.25 22.42 -12.24
N LEU A 15 -34.56 21.29 -12.06
CA LEU A 15 -34.80 20.05 -12.79
C LEU A 15 -36.20 19.49 -12.47
N GLU A 16 -36.61 19.52 -11.19
CA GLU A 16 -37.95 19.08 -10.78
C GLU A 16 -39.06 19.90 -11.44
N VAL A 17 -38.88 21.22 -11.54
CA VAL A 17 -39.86 22.09 -12.23
C VAL A 17 -39.86 21.83 -13.73
N VAL A 18 -38.68 21.66 -14.34
CA VAL A 18 -38.57 21.41 -15.78
C VAL A 18 -39.15 20.04 -16.15
N GLU A 19 -39.04 19.03 -15.27
CA GLU A 19 -39.59 17.70 -15.48
C GLU A 19 -41.10 17.71 -15.76
N GLU A 20 -41.86 18.60 -15.11
CA GLU A 20 -43.32 18.72 -15.31
C GLU A 20 -43.72 19.36 -16.66
N PHE A 21 -42.89 20.24 -17.21
CA PHE A 21 -43.23 21.07 -18.39
C PHE A 21 -42.29 20.88 -19.58
N ALA A 22 -41.36 19.93 -19.51
CA ALA A 22 -40.36 19.71 -20.55
C ALA A 22 -40.98 19.20 -21.86
N HIS A 23 -40.41 19.66 -22.98
CA HIS A 23 -40.70 19.11 -24.30
C HIS A 23 -40.22 17.65 -24.39
N GLN A 24 -40.89 16.79 -25.17
CA GLN A 24 -40.54 15.36 -25.29
C GLN A 24 -39.10 15.11 -25.77
N ASP A 25 -38.55 16.02 -26.56
CA ASP A 25 -37.16 15.97 -27.05
C ASP A 25 -36.13 16.56 -26.09
N PHE A 26 -36.55 17.08 -24.93
CA PHE A 26 -35.63 17.62 -23.94
C PHE A 26 -34.71 16.50 -23.41
N ARG A 27 -33.41 16.78 -23.38
CA ARG A 27 -32.39 15.91 -22.80
C ARG A 27 -31.49 16.75 -21.91
N CYS A 28 -31.31 16.32 -20.67
CA CYS A 28 -30.34 16.90 -19.75
C CYS A 28 -29.16 15.92 -19.62
N ILE A 29 -27.96 16.37 -20.01
CA ILE A 29 -26.74 15.57 -19.89
C ILE A 29 -25.85 16.27 -18.88
N ILE A 30 -25.53 15.57 -17.80
CA ILE A 30 -24.63 16.05 -16.75
C ILE A 30 -23.38 15.16 -16.72
N THR A 31 -22.21 15.79 -16.58
CA THR A 31 -20.94 15.09 -16.42
C THR A 31 -20.40 15.33 -15.01
N SER A 32 -20.06 14.26 -14.32
CA SER A 32 -19.50 14.31 -12.96
C SER A 32 -18.43 13.25 -12.82
N GLU A 33 -17.37 13.57 -12.08
CA GLU A 33 -16.49 12.55 -11.54
C GLU A 33 -17.14 11.96 -10.29
N PRO A 34 -16.90 10.67 -10.00
CA PRO A 34 -17.32 10.06 -8.74
C PRO A 34 -16.57 10.69 -7.56
N PRO A 35 -17.09 10.54 -6.33
CA PRO A 35 -16.35 10.89 -5.12
C PRO A 35 -14.97 10.23 -5.13
N PRO A 36 -13.91 10.91 -4.66
CA PRO A 36 -12.60 10.30 -4.53
C PRO A 36 -12.70 9.02 -3.70
N ALA A 37 -11.98 7.96 -4.09
CA ALA A 37 -12.01 6.68 -3.38
C ALA A 37 -11.64 6.77 -1.88
N MET A 38 -10.89 7.81 -1.49
CA MET A 38 -10.54 8.10 -0.10
C MET A 38 -11.71 8.68 0.72
N PHE A 39 -12.70 9.28 0.05
CA PHE A 39 -13.89 9.87 0.66
C PHE A 39 -15.15 9.40 -0.07
N PRO A 40 -15.46 8.09 -0.02
CA PRO A 40 -16.59 7.51 -0.76
C PRO A 40 -17.95 8.04 -0.27
N LEU A 41 -18.00 8.54 0.97
CA LEU A 41 -19.18 9.17 1.59
C LEU A 41 -19.32 10.67 1.27
N MET A 42 -18.50 11.21 0.37
CA MET A 42 -18.60 12.61 -0.02
C MET A 42 -19.73 12.79 -1.04
N ASP A 43 -20.85 13.38 -0.60
CA ASP A 43 -22.00 13.68 -1.45
C ASP A 43 -21.70 14.83 -2.42
N LEU A 44 -21.05 14.49 -3.54
CA LEU A 44 -20.76 15.44 -4.61
C LEU A 44 -21.99 15.84 -5.41
N VAL A 45 -22.88 14.87 -5.68
CA VAL A 45 -24.10 15.05 -6.46
C VAL A 45 -25.29 14.65 -5.59
N PRO A 46 -26.34 15.50 -5.47
CA PRO A 46 -27.52 15.17 -4.68
C PRO A 46 -28.12 13.82 -5.07
N GLU A 47 -28.50 13.03 -4.08
CA GLU A 47 -29.03 11.68 -4.27
C GLU A 47 -30.29 11.68 -5.16
N SER A 48 -31.18 12.65 -4.98
CA SER A 48 -32.39 12.85 -5.79
C SER A 48 -32.10 12.95 -7.29
N VAL A 49 -31.07 13.71 -7.68
CA VAL A 49 -30.63 13.84 -9.07
C VAL A 49 -30.09 12.50 -9.56
N LEU A 50 -29.27 11.81 -8.76
CA LEU A 50 -28.74 10.49 -9.13
C LEU A 50 -29.85 9.44 -9.26
N GLN A 51 -30.88 9.45 -8.41
CA GLN A 51 -31.99 8.49 -8.50
C GLN A 51 -32.83 8.70 -9.77
N LYS A 52 -32.99 9.95 -10.23
CA LYS A 52 -33.77 10.29 -11.43
C LYS A 52 -33.00 10.20 -12.76
N CYS A 53 -31.67 10.18 -12.72
CA CYS A 53 -30.84 10.14 -13.94
C CYS A 53 -30.57 8.71 -14.45
N ILE A 54 -30.46 8.56 -15.76
CA ILE A 54 -29.80 7.41 -16.39
C ILE A 54 -28.29 7.58 -16.20
N LYS A 55 -27.66 6.64 -15.48
CA LYS A 55 -26.23 6.69 -15.17
C LYS A 55 -25.45 5.97 -16.27
N ILE A 56 -24.52 6.68 -16.89
CA ILE A 56 -23.57 6.12 -17.85
C ILE A 56 -22.18 6.33 -17.23
N ALA A 57 -21.50 5.23 -16.90
CA ALA A 57 -20.12 5.25 -16.44
C ALA A 57 -19.20 5.04 -17.65
N ASP A 58 -18.32 6.01 -17.90
CA ASP A 58 -17.24 5.89 -18.88
C ASP A 58 -15.95 5.62 -18.11
N GLU A 59 -15.59 4.35 -18.01
CA GLU A 59 -14.35 3.92 -17.36
C GLU A 59 -13.29 3.64 -18.41
N ALA A 60 -12.07 4.10 -18.16
CA ALA A 60 -10.93 3.75 -19.00
C ALA A 60 -10.77 2.21 -19.03
N PRO A 61 -10.47 1.63 -20.20
CA PRO A 61 -10.29 0.20 -20.30
C PRO A 61 -9.18 -0.26 -19.36
N GLN A 62 -9.48 -1.31 -18.60
CA GLN A 62 -8.54 -1.79 -17.59
C GLN A 62 -7.43 -2.63 -18.22
N ASP A 63 -7.68 -3.31 -19.34
CA ASP A 63 -6.71 -4.23 -19.93
C ASP A 63 -5.51 -3.53 -20.59
N LEU A 64 -4.34 -4.16 -20.47
CA LEU A 64 -3.09 -3.63 -21.03
C LEU A 64 -3.18 -3.40 -22.56
N LYS A 65 -3.93 -4.22 -23.30
CA LYS A 65 -4.02 -4.14 -24.77
C LYS A 65 -4.69 -2.85 -25.20
N SER A 66 -5.84 -2.58 -24.61
CA SER A 66 -6.63 -1.38 -24.83
C SER A 66 -5.89 -0.14 -24.34
N ASN A 67 -5.14 -0.23 -23.23
CA ASN A 67 -4.30 0.88 -22.76
C ASN A 67 -3.17 1.21 -23.76
N ILE A 68 -2.48 0.21 -24.32
CA ILE A 68 -1.46 0.44 -25.37
C ILE A 68 -2.12 1.00 -26.64
N ARG A 69 -3.27 0.46 -27.05
CA ARG A 69 -4.01 0.94 -28.23
C ARG A 69 -4.44 2.39 -28.06
N ARG A 70 -4.94 2.76 -26.88
CA ARG A 70 -5.31 4.14 -26.54
C ARG A 70 -4.07 5.04 -26.58
N ALA A 71 -2.97 4.63 -25.94
CA ALA A 71 -1.72 5.38 -25.94
C ALA A 71 -1.18 5.62 -27.36
N TRP A 72 -1.14 4.57 -28.19
CA TRP A 72 -0.67 4.67 -29.58
C TRP A 72 -1.56 5.55 -30.44
N SER A 73 -2.88 5.52 -30.23
CA SER A 73 -3.85 6.34 -30.97
C SER A 73 -3.70 7.86 -30.77
N LYS A 74 -2.91 8.30 -29.79
CA LYS A 74 -2.59 9.72 -29.58
C LYS A 74 -1.55 10.26 -30.55
N PHE A 75 -0.89 9.37 -31.29
CA PHE A 75 0.13 9.71 -32.27
C PHE A 75 -0.34 9.39 -33.68
N ASN A 76 0.18 10.15 -34.66
CA ASN A 76 -0.18 10.01 -36.06
C ASN A 76 1.04 9.69 -36.94
N GLN A 77 0.79 9.19 -38.15
CA GLN A 77 1.83 8.90 -39.15
C GLN A 77 2.73 10.12 -39.43
N GLU A 78 2.17 11.33 -39.52
CA GLU A 78 2.93 12.56 -39.72
C GLU A 78 3.98 12.80 -38.62
N GLN A 79 3.64 12.53 -37.36
CA GLN A 79 4.59 12.69 -36.25
C GLN A 79 5.72 11.65 -36.30
N LEU A 80 5.41 10.44 -36.79
CA LEU A 80 6.40 9.38 -36.97
C LEU A 80 7.39 9.70 -38.10
N ASP A 81 6.93 10.41 -39.13
CA ASP A 81 7.72 10.76 -40.31
C ASP A 81 8.50 12.08 -40.15
N ASN A 82 8.11 12.94 -39.20
CA ASN A 82 8.78 14.22 -38.93
C ASN A 82 10.17 14.08 -38.29
N SER A 83 10.52 12.91 -37.74
CA SER A 83 11.79 12.74 -37.04
C SER A 83 12.96 12.49 -38.00
N SER A 84 14.11 13.11 -37.74
CA SER A 84 15.36 12.86 -38.49
C SER A 84 15.92 11.46 -38.28
N LYS A 85 15.45 10.74 -37.25
CA LYS A 85 15.84 9.38 -36.86
C LYS A 85 14.62 8.50 -36.63
N PRO A 86 13.93 8.09 -37.72
CA PRO A 86 12.64 7.44 -37.62
C PRO A 86 12.72 6.08 -36.92
N ARG A 87 13.83 5.34 -37.04
CA ARG A 87 14.00 4.04 -36.39
C ARG A 87 13.99 4.18 -34.87
N GLU A 88 14.88 5.02 -34.35
CA GLU A 88 15.05 5.27 -32.92
C GLU A 88 13.80 5.92 -32.33
N PHE A 89 13.22 6.89 -33.04
CA PHE A 89 11.99 7.55 -32.61
C PHE A 89 10.83 6.57 -32.49
N LYS A 90 10.57 5.75 -33.52
CA LYS A 90 9.49 4.74 -33.51
C LYS A 90 9.66 3.72 -32.38
N SER A 91 10.88 3.20 -32.18
CA SER A 91 11.20 2.26 -31.10
C SER A 91 10.93 2.88 -29.73
N CYS A 92 11.51 4.04 -29.45
CA CYS A 92 11.39 4.71 -28.16
C CYS A 92 9.96 5.19 -27.89
N LEU A 93 9.25 5.68 -28.91
CA LEU A 93 7.86 6.10 -28.78
C LEU A 93 6.93 4.93 -28.46
N PHE A 94 7.15 3.77 -29.09
CA PHE A 94 6.39 2.57 -28.76
C PHE A 94 6.68 2.08 -27.35
N ALA A 95 7.94 2.08 -26.92
CA ALA A 95 8.32 1.74 -25.55
C ALA A 95 7.72 2.73 -24.52
N LEU A 96 7.64 4.02 -24.87
CA LEU A 96 6.97 5.04 -24.05
C LEU A 96 5.46 4.80 -23.95
N CYS A 97 4.79 4.43 -25.06
CA CYS A 97 3.38 4.05 -25.04
C CYS A 97 3.14 2.81 -24.19
N PHE A 98 4.03 1.82 -24.28
CA PHE A 98 4.00 0.62 -23.46
C PHE A 98 4.20 0.95 -21.97
N PHE A 99 5.18 1.78 -21.66
CA PHE A 99 5.43 2.29 -20.30
C PHE A 99 4.21 3.02 -19.74
N HIS A 100 3.60 3.94 -20.50
CA HIS A 100 2.37 4.63 -20.07
C HIS A 100 1.24 3.64 -19.78
N ALA A 101 1.06 2.64 -20.65
CA ALA A 101 0.04 1.61 -20.45
C ALA A 101 0.32 0.74 -19.21
N LEU A 102 1.58 0.42 -18.92
CA LEU A 102 1.97 -0.28 -17.69
C LEU A 102 1.68 0.55 -16.44
N VAL A 103 2.08 1.82 -16.43
CA VAL A 103 1.92 2.71 -15.28
C VAL A 103 0.44 2.93 -14.95
N VAL A 104 -0.38 3.17 -15.98
CA VAL A 104 -1.84 3.30 -15.82
C VAL A 104 -2.47 1.97 -15.40
N GLY A 105 -2.11 0.87 -16.06
CA GLY A 105 -2.67 -0.46 -15.79
C GLY A 105 -2.27 -1.03 -14.42
N ARG A 106 -1.07 -0.69 -13.91
CA ARG A 106 -0.55 -1.15 -12.62
C ARG A 106 -1.38 -0.68 -11.42
N LYS A 107 -2.14 0.42 -11.57
CA LYS A 107 -3.04 0.95 -10.53
C LYS A 107 -4.08 -0.07 -10.04
N ARG A 108 -4.45 -1.07 -10.86
CA ARG A 108 -5.42 -2.10 -10.44
C ARG A 108 -4.94 -2.97 -9.28
N PHE A 109 -3.63 -3.12 -9.10
CA PHE A 109 -3.04 -3.96 -8.06
C PHE A 109 -2.92 -3.23 -6.71
N GLY A 110 -3.64 -2.13 -6.52
CA GLY A 110 -3.68 -1.40 -5.27
C GLY A 110 -2.29 -0.94 -4.82
N PRO A 111 -2.00 -0.99 -3.50
CA PRO A 111 -0.70 -0.60 -2.94
C PRO A 111 0.51 -1.38 -3.49
N GLN A 112 0.34 -2.65 -3.88
CA GLN A 112 1.41 -3.43 -4.52
C GLN A 112 1.81 -2.85 -5.89
N GLY A 113 0.83 -2.24 -6.56
CA GLY A 113 1.04 -1.48 -7.79
C GLY A 113 1.63 -0.10 -7.51
N TRP A 114 0.85 0.75 -6.83
CA TRP A 114 1.21 2.11 -6.44
C TRP A 114 0.68 2.39 -5.03
N SER A 115 1.52 2.93 -4.16
CA SER A 115 1.11 3.30 -2.80
C SER A 115 0.01 4.37 -2.78
N ARG A 116 -0.09 5.19 -3.84
CA ARG A 116 -1.15 6.19 -4.03
C ARG A 116 -1.70 6.16 -5.45
N ALA A 117 -2.94 6.61 -5.61
CA ALA A 117 -3.55 6.78 -6.92
C ALA A 117 -3.05 8.08 -7.59
N TYR A 118 -2.07 7.96 -8.48
CA TYR A 118 -1.56 9.10 -9.26
C TYR A 118 -2.38 9.36 -10.53
N PRO A 119 -2.60 10.64 -10.92
CA PRO A 119 -3.39 11.01 -12.08
C PRO A 119 -2.55 11.06 -13.37
N PHE A 120 -1.94 9.94 -13.76
CA PHE A 120 -1.21 9.85 -15.03
C PHE A 120 -2.17 10.06 -16.21
N ASN A 121 -1.84 11.01 -17.08
CA ASN A 121 -2.75 11.45 -18.15
C ASN A 121 -2.13 11.32 -19.55
N ASP A 122 -2.98 11.38 -20.58
CA ASP A 122 -2.55 11.31 -21.98
C ASP A 122 -1.70 12.54 -22.40
N GLY A 123 -1.84 13.66 -21.69
CA GLY A 123 -1.01 14.86 -21.86
C GLY A 123 0.46 14.58 -21.52
N ASP A 124 0.73 13.86 -20.43
CA ASP A 124 2.08 13.46 -20.03
C ASP A 124 2.75 12.65 -21.14
N LEU A 125 2.01 11.69 -21.73
CA LEU A 125 2.47 10.86 -22.83
C LEU A 125 2.80 11.68 -24.10
N THR A 126 1.89 12.55 -24.52
CA THR A 126 2.07 13.35 -25.76
C THR A 126 3.19 14.38 -25.64
N ILE A 127 3.36 14.98 -24.46
CA ILE A 127 4.50 15.86 -24.18
C ILE A 127 5.80 15.07 -24.18
N CYS A 128 5.84 13.89 -23.53
CA CYS A 128 7.02 13.02 -23.57
C CYS A 128 7.39 12.60 -25.01
N GLY A 129 6.42 12.30 -25.86
CA GLY A 129 6.66 12.02 -27.29
C GLY A 129 7.24 13.21 -28.04
N SER A 130 6.80 14.43 -27.73
CA SER A 130 7.34 15.66 -28.32
C SER A 130 8.78 15.95 -27.84
N VAL A 131 9.03 15.77 -26.54
CA VAL A 131 10.37 15.89 -25.94
C VAL A 131 11.32 14.84 -26.53
N LEU A 132 10.86 13.61 -26.71
CA LEU A 132 11.63 12.55 -27.36
C LEU A 132 12.12 12.99 -28.75
N ASN A 133 11.22 13.53 -29.58
CA ASN A 133 11.61 13.98 -30.92
C ASN A 133 12.65 15.10 -30.85
N ASN A 134 12.42 16.12 -30.02
CA ASN A 134 13.34 17.25 -29.85
C ASN A 134 14.75 16.81 -29.40
N TYR A 135 14.84 15.82 -28.50
CA TYR A 135 16.13 15.29 -28.06
C TYR A 135 16.84 14.49 -29.16
N LEU A 136 16.10 13.67 -29.92
CA LEU A 136 16.68 12.90 -31.03
C LEU A 136 17.16 13.78 -32.18
N GLU A 137 16.52 14.92 -32.41
CA GLU A 137 16.95 15.94 -33.38
C GLU A 137 18.22 16.68 -32.93
N LYS A 138 18.35 16.96 -31.64
CA LYS A 138 19.47 17.75 -31.09
C LYS A 138 20.77 16.95 -30.95
N TYR A 139 20.69 15.69 -30.51
CA TYR A 139 21.86 14.87 -30.22
C TYR A 139 22.10 13.86 -31.34
N GLU A 140 23.35 13.50 -31.66
CA GLU A 140 23.67 12.50 -32.70
C GLU A 140 23.31 11.08 -32.29
N GLN A 141 23.51 10.73 -31.02
CA GLN A 141 23.14 9.44 -30.43
C GLN A 141 21.96 9.60 -29.47
N VAL A 142 21.23 8.51 -29.21
CA VAL A 142 20.11 8.51 -28.26
C VAL A 142 20.66 8.72 -26.83
N PRO A 143 20.30 9.81 -26.14
CA PRO A 143 20.77 10.05 -24.78
C PRO A 143 19.89 9.28 -23.78
N TRP A 144 20.12 7.96 -23.66
CA TRP A 144 19.31 7.08 -22.82
C TRP A 144 19.16 7.53 -21.36
N PRO A 145 20.25 7.94 -20.65
CA PRO A 145 20.13 8.39 -19.26
C PRO A 145 19.26 9.66 -19.13
N ASP A 146 19.44 10.61 -20.05
CA ASP A 146 18.69 11.87 -20.03
C ASP A 146 17.20 11.63 -20.30
N LEU A 147 16.87 10.77 -21.26
CA LEU A 147 15.47 10.40 -21.55
C LEU A 147 14.82 9.73 -20.34
N ARG A 148 15.51 8.78 -19.69
CA ARG A 148 15.02 8.13 -18.46
C ARG A 148 14.82 9.14 -17.34
N TYR A 149 15.76 10.07 -17.15
CA TYR A 149 15.64 11.11 -16.14
C TYR A 149 14.46 12.04 -16.43
N ILE A 150 14.30 12.53 -17.66
CA ILE A 150 13.22 13.45 -18.00
C ILE A 150 11.86 12.78 -17.87
N PHE A 151 11.70 11.57 -18.41
CA PHE A 151 10.43 10.84 -18.30
C PHE A 151 10.14 10.42 -16.86
N GLY A 152 11.16 9.96 -16.14
CA GLY A 152 11.04 9.35 -14.83
C GLY A 152 10.96 10.34 -13.68
N GLU A 153 11.84 11.34 -13.66
CA GLU A 153 11.97 12.31 -12.55
C GLU A 153 11.13 13.56 -12.76
N ILE A 154 11.01 14.03 -14.00
CA ILE A 154 10.36 15.32 -14.31
C ILE A 154 8.90 15.11 -14.73
N MET A 155 8.66 14.31 -15.76
CA MET A 155 7.32 14.18 -16.37
C MET A 155 6.39 13.32 -15.51
N TYR A 156 6.64 12.00 -15.44
CA TYR A 156 5.82 11.11 -14.61
C TYR A 156 6.16 11.27 -13.12
N GLY A 157 7.45 11.45 -12.80
CA GLY A 157 7.91 11.69 -11.43
C GLY A 157 7.39 12.98 -10.81
N GLY A 158 6.99 13.97 -11.60
CA GLY A 158 6.35 15.19 -11.11
C GLY A 158 5.00 14.93 -10.43
N HIS A 159 4.31 13.86 -10.82
CA HIS A 159 3.05 13.43 -10.19
C HIS A 159 3.27 12.56 -8.94
N ILE A 160 4.42 11.91 -8.85
CA ILE A 160 4.70 10.89 -7.84
C ILE A 160 5.28 11.53 -6.59
N THR A 161 4.50 11.48 -5.50
CA THR A 161 4.90 12.04 -4.20
C THR A 161 5.66 11.05 -3.32
N ASP A 162 5.43 9.75 -3.50
CA ASP A 162 6.08 8.71 -2.69
C ASP A 162 7.41 8.26 -3.32
N GLN A 163 8.47 8.15 -2.52
CA GLN A 163 9.81 7.83 -3.01
C GLN A 163 9.93 6.38 -3.50
N TRP A 164 9.20 5.44 -2.91
CA TRP A 164 9.21 4.03 -3.31
C TRP A 164 8.43 3.82 -4.60
N ASP A 165 7.33 4.54 -4.77
CA ASP A 165 6.63 4.60 -6.05
C ASP A 165 7.54 5.23 -7.13
N ARG A 166 8.25 6.32 -6.81
CA ARG A 166 9.18 6.98 -7.75
C ARG A 166 10.31 6.04 -8.17
N ARG A 167 10.84 5.25 -7.24
CA ARG A 167 11.81 4.18 -7.52
C ARG A 167 11.25 3.14 -8.49
N THR A 168 10.00 2.71 -8.31
CA THR A 168 9.33 1.76 -9.20
C THR A 168 9.18 2.33 -10.61
N ASN A 169 8.74 3.59 -10.72
CA ASN A 169 8.61 4.32 -11.98
C ASN A 169 9.94 4.41 -12.75
N ASN A 170 11.02 4.78 -12.05
CA ASN A 170 12.35 4.86 -12.64
C ASN A 170 12.88 3.49 -13.06
N THR A 171 12.57 2.44 -12.30
CA THR A 171 12.97 1.06 -12.62
C THR A 171 12.31 0.56 -13.90
N TYR A 172 11.03 0.91 -14.13
CA TYR A 172 10.39 0.65 -15.42
C TYR A 172 11.13 1.30 -16.59
N LEU A 173 11.50 2.58 -16.46
CA LEU A 173 12.22 3.27 -17.53
C LEU A 173 13.64 2.74 -17.71
N ALA A 174 14.31 2.34 -16.63
CA ALA A 174 15.63 1.73 -16.68
C ALA A 174 15.63 0.37 -17.38
N THR A 175 14.53 -0.37 -17.31
CA THR A 175 14.36 -1.68 -17.97
C THR A 175 13.82 -1.57 -19.40
N LEU A 176 12.97 -0.58 -19.70
CA LEU A 176 12.32 -0.44 -21.01
C LEU A 176 13.09 0.46 -22.00
N ILE A 177 13.69 1.55 -21.53
CA ILE A 177 14.34 2.56 -22.38
C ILE A 177 15.84 2.27 -22.43
N VAL A 178 16.22 1.18 -23.08
CA VAL A 178 17.60 0.66 -23.16
C VAL A 178 18.07 0.51 -24.62
N PRO A 179 19.38 0.49 -24.89
CA PRO A 179 19.90 0.27 -26.25
C PRO A 179 19.40 -1.04 -26.90
N GLU A 180 19.15 -2.10 -26.10
CA GLU A 180 18.61 -3.37 -26.61
C GLU A 180 17.22 -3.24 -27.24
N LEU A 181 16.50 -2.14 -26.97
CA LEU A 181 15.19 -1.86 -27.56
C LEU A 181 15.21 -1.87 -29.10
N LEU A 182 16.31 -1.39 -29.67
CA LEU A 182 16.54 -1.35 -31.13
C LEU A 182 16.85 -2.73 -31.74
N GLN A 183 16.99 -3.77 -30.89
CA GLN A 183 17.38 -5.14 -31.23
C GLN A 183 16.29 -6.17 -30.91
N ASN A 184 15.01 -5.79 -30.95
CA ASN A 184 13.87 -6.68 -30.72
C ASN A 184 13.87 -7.34 -29.33
N MET A 185 14.11 -6.55 -28.27
CA MET A 185 14.06 -7.01 -26.88
C MET A 185 12.68 -7.51 -26.48
N ASN A 186 12.60 -8.31 -25.42
CA ASN A 186 11.32 -8.63 -24.78
C ASN A 186 10.88 -7.43 -23.93
N LEU A 187 9.73 -6.84 -24.24
CA LEU A 187 9.11 -5.76 -23.44
C LEU A 187 8.34 -6.33 -22.25
N ALA A 188 7.71 -7.49 -22.45
CA ALA A 188 7.08 -8.30 -21.41
C ALA A 188 7.22 -9.78 -21.78
N PRO A 189 6.98 -10.72 -20.85
CA PRO A 189 6.97 -12.14 -21.14
C PRO A 189 6.03 -12.45 -22.32
N GLY A 190 6.59 -12.98 -23.41
CA GLY A 190 5.84 -13.29 -24.63
C GLY A 190 5.57 -12.12 -25.58
N PHE A 191 5.99 -10.89 -25.25
CA PHE A 191 5.79 -9.69 -26.07
C PHE A 191 7.11 -8.98 -26.40
N LYS A 192 7.49 -9.01 -27.68
CA LYS A 192 8.74 -8.41 -28.19
C LYS A 192 8.54 -6.97 -28.67
N SER A 193 9.60 -6.17 -28.63
CA SER A 193 9.59 -4.85 -29.27
C SER A 193 9.41 -5.00 -30.78
N PRO A 194 8.54 -4.20 -31.41
CA PRO A 194 8.30 -4.28 -32.85
C PRO A 194 9.52 -3.77 -33.66
N ASP A 195 9.82 -4.43 -34.79
CA ASP A 195 10.92 -4.04 -35.68
C ASP A 195 10.60 -2.69 -36.36
N SER A 196 11.25 -1.63 -35.86
CA SER A 196 10.94 -0.25 -36.23
C SER A 196 11.37 0.14 -37.64
N ASN A 197 12.14 -0.73 -38.32
CA ASN A 197 12.51 -0.52 -39.72
C ASN A 197 11.42 -0.96 -40.72
N LYS A 198 10.46 -1.80 -40.29
CA LYS A 198 9.51 -2.47 -41.20
C LYS A 198 8.05 -2.08 -40.97
N LEU A 199 7.75 -1.41 -39.88
CA LEU A 199 6.38 -1.16 -39.43
C LEU A 199 5.99 0.31 -39.63
N ASP A 200 4.88 0.50 -40.36
CA ASP A 200 4.14 1.77 -40.43
C ASP A 200 3.16 1.88 -39.27
N TYR A 201 2.57 3.07 -39.04
CA TYR A 201 1.63 3.32 -37.95
C TYR A 201 0.52 2.26 -37.85
N LEU A 202 -0.10 1.90 -38.98
CA LEU A 202 -1.16 0.88 -39.03
C LEU A 202 -0.63 -0.53 -38.73
N ALA A 203 0.63 -0.80 -39.06
CA ALA A 203 1.27 -2.08 -38.79
C ALA A 203 1.58 -2.25 -37.29
N TYR A 204 1.89 -1.17 -36.57
CA TYR A 204 1.98 -1.18 -35.11
C TYR A 204 0.63 -1.52 -34.46
N THR A 205 -0.47 -0.92 -34.93
CA THR A 205 -1.81 -1.25 -34.43
C THR A 205 -2.16 -2.72 -34.65
N LYS A 206 -1.87 -3.28 -35.84
CA LYS A 206 -2.05 -4.71 -36.12
C LYS A 206 -1.15 -5.59 -35.25
N TYR A 207 0.09 -5.17 -34.99
CA TYR A 207 1.01 -5.90 -34.12
C TYR A 207 0.46 -6.00 -32.70
N ILE A 208 -0.08 -4.92 -32.14
CA ILE A 208 -0.76 -4.94 -30.84
C ILE A 208 -1.94 -5.92 -30.87
N ASP A 209 -2.72 -5.93 -31.94
CA ASP A 209 -3.91 -6.77 -32.05
C ASP A 209 -3.60 -8.27 -32.15
N GLU A 210 -2.55 -8.64 -32.88
CA GLU A 210 -2.21 -10.03 -33.19
C GLU A 210 -1.20 -10.67 -32.21
N ARG A 211 -0.27 -9.89 -31.65
CA ARG A 211 0.90 -10.42 -30.92
C ARG A 211 0.84 -10.24 -29.42
N MET A 212 -0.12 -9.47 -28.92
CA MET A 212 -0.27 -9.22 -27.49
C MET A 212 -0.86 -10.46 -26.80
N PRO A 213 -0.16 -11.08 -25.83
CA PRO A 213 -0.65 -12.27 -25.13
C PRO A 213 -1.82 -11.94 -24.19
N PRO A 214 -2.56 -12.93 -23.66
CA PRO A 214 -3.52 -12.67 -22.59
C PRO A 214 -2.83 -11.99 -21.41
N GLU A 215 -3.50 -10.99 -20.85
CA GLU A 215 -2.94 -10.19 -19.75
C GLU A 215 -2.63 -11.06 -18.53
N ALA A 216 -1.47 -10.82 -17.93
CA ALA A 216 -1.04 -11.49 -16.70
C ALA A 216 -0.26 -10.49 -15.82
N PRO A 217 -0.27 -10.64 -14.48
CA PRO A 217 0.50 -9.78 -13.57
C PRO A 217 1.98 -9.66 -13.94
N GLN A 218 2.55 -10.74 -14.50
CA GLN A 218 3.94 -10.79 -14.95
C GLN A 218 4.27 -9.77 -16.05
N MET A 219 3.28 -9.32 -16.84
CA MET A 219 3.47 -8.24 -17.81
C MET A 219 3.76 -6.89 -17.14
N PHE A 220 3.25 -6.70 -15.93
CA PHE A 220 3.56 -5.56 -15.08
C PHE A 220 4.80 -5.80 -14.22
N GLY A 221 5.47 -6.95 -14.35
CA GLY A 221 6.59 -7.34 -13.49
C GLY A 221 6.15 -7.86 -12.11
N LEU A 222 4.85 -8.08 -11.89
CA LEU A 222 4.29 -8.59 -10.64
C LEU A 222 4.21 -10.13 -10.64
N HIS A 223 4.24 -10.72 -9.44
CA HIS A 223 3.98 -12.15 -9.25
C HIS A 223 2.49 -12.48 -9.53
N PRO A 224 2.14 -13.68 -10.05
CA PRO A 224 0.75 -14.10 -10.27
C PRO A 224 -0.18 -13.99 -9.04
N ASN A 225 0.36 -14.06 -7.82
CA ASN A 225 -0.43 -13.86 -6.60
C ASN A 225 -1.07 -12.47 -6.51
N ALA A 226 -0.52 -11.46 -7.18
CA ALA A 226 -1.10 -10.11 -7.21
C ALA A 226 -2.54 -10.11 -7.78
N GLU A 227 -2.83 -11.02 -8.72
CA GLU A 227 -4.19 -11.19 -9.25
C GLU A 227 -5.15 -11.76 -8.22
N ILE A 228 -4.69 -12.68 -7.37
CA ILE A 228 -5.49 -13.23 -6.26
C ILE A 228 -5.85 -12.11 -5.28
N GLY A 229 -4.88 -11.27 -4.89
CA GLY A 229 -5.12 -10.12 -4.02
C GLY A 229 -6.14 -9.15 -4.62
N TYR A 230 -5.94 -8.77 -5.89
CA TYR A 230 -6.87 -7.90 -6.63
C TYR A 230 -8.31 -8.44 -6.68
N LEU A 231 -8.48 -9.72 -7.01
CA LEU A 231 -9.80 -10.35 -7.08
C LEU A 231 -10.43 -10.49 -5.68
N THR A 232 -9.63 -10.75 -4.65
CA THR A 232 -10.10 -10.83 -3.26
C THR A 232 -10.62 -9.48 -2.79
N THR A 233 -9.90 -8.39 -3.05
CA THR A 233 -10.33 -7.02 -2.70
C THR A 233 -11.62 -6.63 -3.42
N GLN A 234 -11.74 -6.95 -4.72
CA GLN A 234 -12.99 -6.71 -5.44
C GLN A 234 -14.16 -7.54 -4.90
N GLY A 235 -13.91 -8.81 -4.55
CA GLY A 235 -14.90 -9.67 -3.91
C GLY A 235 -15.38 -9.11 -2.57
N ALA A 236 -14.45 -8.69 -1.73
CA ALA A 236 -14.74 -8.06 -0.44
C ALA A 236 -15.54 -6.76 -0.60
N ALA A 237 -15.17 -5.89 -1.56
CA ALA A 237 -15.93 -4.69 -1.87
C ALA A 237 -17.36 -5.00 -2.32
N THR A 238 -17.54 -6.04 -3.15
CA THR A 238 -18.85 -6.50 -3.60
C THR A 238 -19.70 -6.99 -2.42
N PHE A 239 -19.13 -7.80 -1.52
CA PHE A 239 -19.83 -8.26 -0.32
C PHE A 239 -20.21 -7.10 0.61
N GLN A 240 -19.31 -6.12 0.76
CA GLN A 240 -19.58 -4.93 1.55
C GLN A 240 -20.77 -4.13 0.97
N THR A 241 -20.81 -3.92 -0.34
CA THR A 241 -21.95 -3.29 -1.01
C THR A 241 -23.25 -4.11 -0.83
N ILE A 242 -23.18 -5.44 -0.89
CA ILE A 242 -24.35 -6.30 -0.62
C ILE A 242 -24.87 -6.12 0.81
N LEU A 243 -23.98 -6.09 1.80
CA LEU A 243 -24.35 -5.86 3.21
C LEU A 243 -25.01 -4.48 3.40
N GLU A 244 -24.47 -3.44 2.78
CA GLU A 244 -25.03 -2.09 2.82
C GLU A 244 -26.44 -2.03 2.19
N LEU A 245 -26.67 -2.75 1.08
CA LEU A 245 -27.97 -2.84 0.43
C LEU A 245 -29.00 -3.66 1.24
N GLN A 246 -28.56 -4.65 2.03
CA GLN A 246 -29.45 -5.47 2.87
C GLN A 246 -30.10 -4.64 4.00
N GLY A 247 -29.43 -3.62 4.51
CA GLY A 247 -29.90 -2.78 5.60
C GLY A 247 -31.16 -1.93 5.31
N GLY A 248 -31.65 -1.92 4.07
CA GLY A 248 -32.76 -1.05 3.64
C GLY A 248 -34.14 -1.69 3.47
N SER A 249 -34.30 -3.03 3.53
CA SER A 249 -35.59 -3.65 3.16
C SER A 249 -35.96 -4.96 3.86
N GLY A 250 -35.30 -5.31 4.96
CA GLY A 250 -35.74 -6.38 5.85
C GLY A 250 -36.31 -5.78 7.14
N GLY A 251 -37.59 -6.02 7.44
CA GLY A 251 -38.24 -5.65 8.70
C GLY A 251 -37.71 -6.42 9.92
N GLY A 252 -36.40 -6.37 10.15
CA GLY A 252 -35.74 -6.74 11.40
C GLY A 252 -35.77 -5.53 12.33
N SER A 253 -36.47 -5.66 13.45
CA SER A 253 -36.55 -4.65 14.50
C SER A 253 -35.16 -4.10 14.84
N SER A 254 -35.02 -2.78 14.91
CA SER A 254 -33.86 -2.10 15.50
C SER A 254 -33.47 -2.65 16.88
N GLY A 255 -34.39 -3.33 17.57
CA GLY A 255 -34.13 -4.03 18.83
C GLY A 255 -33.21 -5.26 18.72
N ASP A 256 -33.17 -5.97 17.58
CA ASP A 256 -32.35 -7.19 17.44
C ASP A 256 -30.87 -6.85 17.16
N MET A 257 -30.63 -5.80 16.37
CA MET A 257 -29.28 -5.24 16.20
C MET A 257 -28.74 -4.62 17.49
N MET A 258 -29.58 -3.89 18.25
CA MET A 258 -29.19 -3.33 19.55
C MET A 258 -28.94 -4.40 20.61
N ALA A 259 -29.66 -5.52 20.58
CA ALA A 259 -29.45 -6.65 21.49
C ALA A 259 -28.09 -7.34 21.25
N GLY A 260 -27.74 -7.59 19.98
CA GLY A 260 -26.43 -8.16 19.63
C GLY A 260 -25.25 -7.25 19.98
N VAL A 261 -25.43 -5.93 19.91
CA VAL A 261 -24.41 -4.95 20.33
C VAL A 261 -24.17 -5.02 21.85
N GLY A 262 -25.21 -5.25 22.66
CA GLY A 262 -25.09 -5.40 24.11
C GLY A 262 -24.15 -6.55 24.51
N GLU A 263 -24.31 -7.73 23.89
CA GLU A 263 -23.44 -8.90 24.16
C GLU A 263 -21.98 -8.65 23.78
N ILE A 264 -21.74 -7.96 22.67
CA ILE A 264 -20.40 -7.56 22.22
C ILE A 264 -19.76 -6.62 23.23
N ILE A 265 -20.51 -5.62 23.72
CA ILE A 265 -20.02 -4.66 24.72
C ILE A 265 -19.61 -5.38 26.00
N THR A 266 -20.47 -6.26 26.52
CA THR A 266 -20.17 -7.02 27.74
C THR A 266 -18.92 -7.88 27.55
N THR A 267 -18.84 -8.64 26.46
CA THR A 267 -17.68 -9.49 26.15
C THR A 267 -16.39 -8.68 26.07
N TYR A 268 -16.41 -7.53 25.41
CA TYR A 268 -15.22 -6.68 25.25
C TYR A 268 -14.86 -5.94 26.52
N LEU A 269 -15.82 -5.53 27.36
CA LEU A 269 -15.53 -4.89 28.65
C LEU A 269 -14.95 -5.88 29.66
N GLU A 270 -15.44 -7.13 29.66
CA GLU A 270 -14.94 -8.20 30.55
C GLU A 270 -13.52 -8.64 30.17
N SER A 271 -13.22 -8.72 28.88
CA SER A 271 -11.90 -9.12 28.38
C SER A 271 -10.88 -7.96 28.29
N LEU A 272 -11.33 -6.69 28.40
CA LEU A 272 -10.45 -5.53 28.28
C LEU A 272 -9.48 -5.45 29.46
N PRO A 273 -8.15 -5.54 29.22
CA PRO A 273 -7.16 -5.46 30.28
C PRO A 273 -7.23 -4.14 31.04
N GLU A 274 -6.87 -4.17 32.33
CA GLU A 274 -6.66 -2.95 33.11
C GLU A 274 -5.49 -2.12 32.58
N ASN A 275 -5.57 -0.81 32.81
CA ASN A 275 -4.51 0.12 32.49
C ASN A 275 -3.23 -0.24 33.25
N LEU A 276 -2.09 -0.05 32.60
CA LEU A 276 -0.77 -0.26 33.20
C LEU A 276 -0.52 0.83 34.26
N ASP A 277 -0.18 0.43 35.49
CA ASP A 277 0.19 1.37 36.54
C ASP A 277 1.58 1.95 36.27
N MET A 278 1.59 3.11 35.62
CA MET A 278 2.83 3.80 35.26
C MET A 278 3.63 4.29 36.48
N ILE A 279 2.99 4.46 37.65
CA ILE A 279 3.68 4.92 38.87
C ILE A 279 4.50 3.76 39.44
N GLU A 280 3.88 2.58 39.57
CA GLU A 280 4.56 1.38 40.03
C GLU A 280 5.69 0.98 39.09
N ILE A 281 5.42 0.96 37.78
CA ILE A 281 6.43 0.62 36.77
C ILE A 281 7.63 1.56 36.88
N ARG A 282 7.40 2.89 36.98
CA ARG A 282 8.48 3.88 37.11
C ARG A 282 9.26 3.77 38.42
N ALA A 283 8.60 3.37 39.51
CA ALA A 283 9.25 3.18 40.81
C ALA A 283 10.19 1.97 40.83
N ASN A 284 9.88 0.94 40.05
CA ASN A 284 10.67 -0.30 39.97
C ASN A 284 11.90 -0.19 39.03
N ILE A 285 12.08 0.93 38.32
CA ILE A 285 13.21 1.13 37.40
C ILE A 285 14.49 1.43 38.18
N THR A 286 15.46 0.52 38.09
CA THR A 286 16.80 0.70 38.66
C THR A 286 17.75 1.41 37.70
N GLU A 287 17.67 1.12 36.40
CA GLU A 287 18.54 1.68 35.36
C GLU A 287 17.74 2.22 34.18
N TRP A 288 18.12 3.40 33.69
CA TRP A 288 17.46 4.04 32.55
C TRP A 288 18.16 3.68 31.24
N THR A 289 17.59 2.71 30.52
CA THR A 289 18.01 2.36 29.16
C THR A 289 17.07 2.96 28.12
N PRO A 290 17.55 3.23 26.89
CA PRO A 290 16.68 3.64 25.78
C PRO A 290 15.50 2.70 25.55
N TYR A 291 15.68 1.39 25.74
CA TYR A 291 14.60 0.39 25.63
C TYR A 291 13.49 0.59 26.67
N ILE A 292 13.85 0.87 27.92
CA ILE A 292 12.87 1.13 28.98
C ILE A 292 12.07 2.40 28.66
N ILE A 293 12.73 3.45 28.18
CA ILE A 293 12.05 4.70 27.78
C ILE A 293 11.00 4.44 26.69
N VAL A 294 11.33 3.64 25.68
CA VAL A 294 10.37 3.24 24.63
C VAL A 294 9.21 2.46 25.24
N SER A 295 9.47 1.46 26.09
CA SER A 295 8.40 0.68 26.73
C SER A 295 7.43 1.54 27.54
N LEU A 296 7.92 2.59 28.20
CA LEU A 296 7.08 3.53 28.96
C LEU A 296 6.21 4.39 28.05
N GLN A 297 6.78 4.94 26.97
CA GLN A 297 6.03 5.76 26.01
C GLN A 297 4.94 4.95 25.31
N GLU A 298 5.24 3.71 24.93
CA GLU A 298 4.31 2.77 24.33
C GLU A 298 3.18 2.41 25.32
N SER A 299 3.52 2.19 26.60
CA SER A 299 2.55 1.92 27.66
C SER A 299 1.62 3.09 27.94
N GLU A 300 2.13 4.33 27.93
CA GLU A 300 1.32 5.55 28.08
C GLU A 300 0.32 5.70 26.94
N ARG A 301 0.75 5.48 25.70
CA ARG A 301 -0.13 5.50 24.52
C ARG A 301 -1.19 4.39 24.60
N MET A 302 -0.80 3.19 25.00
CA MET A 302 -1.74 2.09 25.18
C MET A 302 -2.81 2.43 26.23
N ASN A 303 -2.43 3.02 27.36
CA ASN A 303 -3.37 3.45 28.39
C ASN A 303 -4.38 4.49 27.89
N VAL A 304 -3.97 5.41 27.00
CA VAL A 304 -4.89 6.38 26.38
C VAL A 304 -5.92 5.67 25.48
N LEU A 305 -5.50 4.66 24.72
CA LEU A 305 -6.39 3.86 23.88
C LEU A 305 -7.35 3.01 24.72
N LEU A 306 -6.84 2.25 25.70
CA LEU A 306 -7.65 1.42 26.60
C LEU A 306 -8.69 2.24 27.37
N SER A 307 -8.30 3.42 27.86
CA SER A 307 -9.22 4.31 28.58
C SER A 307 -10.34 4.84 27.67
N GLU A 308 -10.04 5.12 26.40
CA GLU A 308 -11.05 5.57 25.43
C GLU A 308 -12.03 4.46 25.07
N ILE A 309 -11.52 3.24 24.83
CA ILE A 309 -12.36 2.07 24.55
C ILE A 309 -13.28 1.81 25.74
N ARG A 310 -12.72 1.75 26.95
CA ARG A 310 -13.48 1.53 28.18
C ARG A 310 -14.56 2.60 28.37
N ARG A 311 -14.20 3.89 28.26
CA ARG A 311 -15.15 4.99 28.40
C ARG A 311 -16.29 4.89 27.38
N SER A 312 -15.95 4.75 26.09
CA SER A 312 -16.95 4.74 25.02
C SER A 312 -17.88 3.52 25.07
N LEU A 313 -17.37 2.34 25.44
CA LEU A 313 -18.19 1.14 25.65
C LEU A 313 -19.10 1.25 26.88
N THR A 314 -18.60 1.78 28.01
CA THR A 314 -19.42 1.98 29.22
C THR A 314 -20.49 3.05 29.00
N GLU A 315 -20.17 4.15 28.30
CA GLU A 315 -21.16 5.16 27.90
C GLU A 315 -22.25 4.52 27.04
N LEU A 316 -21.88 3.71 26.04
CA LEU A 316 -22.83 3.01 25.18
C LEU A 316 -23.71 2.03 25.96
N GLU A 317 -23.16 1.27 26.90
CA GLU A 317 -23.91 0.38 27.80
C GLU A 317 -24.93 1.17 28.65
N MET A 318 -24.53 2.32 29.19
CA MET A 318 -25.43 3.23 29.92
C MET A 318 -26.50 3.85 29.01
N GLY A 319 -26.19 4.10 27.74
CA GLY A 319 -27.17 4.54 26.74
C GLY A 319 -28.20 3.45 26.41
N LEU A 320 -27.75 2.20 26.21
CA LEU A 320 -28.61 1.06 25.92
C LEU A 320 -29.54 0.71 27.10
N SER A 321 -29.05 0.87 28.33
CA SER A 321 -29.87 0.70 29.56
C SER A 321 -30.80 1.88 29.84
N GLY A 322 -30.74 2.96 29.06
CA GLY A 322 -31.58 4.15 29.21
C GLY A 322 -31.15 5.09 30.35
N ALA A 323 -29.96 4.90 30.92
CA ALA A 323 -29.40 5.76 31.96
C ALA A 323 -28.77 7.05 31.39
N LEU A 324 -28.36 7.04 30.12
CA LEU A 324 -27.87 8.20 29.38
C LEU A 324 -28.70 8.45 28.12
N ASN A 325 -28.77 9.71 27.72
CA ASN A 325 -29.33 10.06 26.42
C ASN A 325 -28.38 9.60 25.32
N VAL A 326 -28.91 8.88 24.33
CA VAL A 326 -28.14 8.40 23.18
C VAL A 326 -27.67 9.61 22.36
N THR A 327 -26.38 9.63 22.05
CA THR A 327 -25.73 10.67 21.23
C THR A 327 -25.34 10.11 19.87
N ASP A 328 -25.14 10.96 18.87
CA ASP A 328 -24.71 10.56 17.51
C ASP A 328 -23.42 9.71 17.52
N ALA A 329 -22.50 10.00 18.47
CA ALA A 329 -21.27 9.24 18.64
C ALA A 329 -21.55 7.80 19.12
N MET A 330 -22.56 7.62 19.98
CA MET A 330 -22.98 6.31 20.49
C MET A 330 -23.69 5.51 19.39
N GLU A 331 -24.53 6.14 18.59
CA GLU A 331 -25.16 5.49 17.43
C GLU A 331 -24.11 5.05 16.40
N THR A 332 -23.13 5.91 16.11
CA THR A 332 -22.01 5.58 15.23
C THR A 332 -21.21 4.40 15.78
N LEU A 333 -20.94 4.36 17.09
CA LEU A 333 -20.27 3.23 17.73
C LEU A 333 -21.10 1.95 17.63
N ALA A 334 -22.39 1.99 17.96
CA ALA A 334 -23.28 0.83 17.87
C ALA A 334 -23.34 0.26 16.45
N ASN A 335 -23.45 1.13 15.44
CA ASN A 335 -23.43 0.73 14.03
C ASN A 335 -22.09 0.12 13.60
N ASN A 336 -20.96 0.65 14.05
CA ASN A 336 -19.66 0.07 13.74
C ASN A 336 -19.47 -1.29 14.40
N LEU A 337 -19.90 -1.45 15.66
CA LEU A 337 -19.86 -2.72 16.38
C LEU A 337 -20.73 -3.79 15.68
N SER A 338 -21.94 -3.43 15.25
CA SER A 338 -22.82 -4.37 14.54
C SER A 338 -22.29 -4.78 13.16
N LEU A 339 -21.60 -3.86 12.48
CA LEU A 339 -20.98 -4.12 11.17
C LEU A 339 -19.56 -4.74 11.27
N ASN A 340 -19.09 -5.11 12.47
CA ASN A 340 -17.74 -5.64 12.71
C ASN A 340 -16.61 -4.71 12.19
N LYS A 341 -16.82 -3.39 12.27
CA LYS A 341 -15.86 -2.35 11.87
C LYS A 341 -15.28 -1.67 13.12
N VAL A 342 -14.00 -1.31 13.06
CA VAL A 342 -13.35 -0.55 14.14
C VAL A 342 -13.90 0.87 14.13
N ASN A 343 -14.16 1.43 15.31
CA ASN A 343 -14.67 2.79 15.40
C ASN A 343 -13.57 3.81 15.02
N PRO A 344 -13.84 4.80 14.16
CA PRO A 344 -12.87 5.84 13.79
C PRO A 344 -12.30 6.65 14.98
N ALA A 345 -13.03 6.75 16.10
CA ALA A 345 -12.54 7.38 17.32
C ALA A 345 -11.40 6.58 17.98
N TRP A 346 -11.45 5.26 17.88
CA TRP A 346 -10.41 4.36 18.37
C TRP A 346 -9.22 4.35 17.41
N GLU A 347 -9.47 4.25 16.09
CA GLU A 347 -8.42 4.26 15.05
C GLU A 347 -7.50 5.48 15.14
N LYS A 348 -8.04 6.67 15.41
CA LYS A 348 -7.25 7.90 15.60
C LYS A 348 -6.21 7.82 16.72
N ARG A 349 -6.42 6.95 17.69
CA ARG A 349 -5.53 6.74 18.85
C ARG A 349 -4.79 5.39 18.77
N ALA A 350 -5.18 4.54 17.82
CA ALA A 350 -4.62 3.23 17.62
C ALA A 350 -3.41 3.28 16.69
N TYR A 351 -2.80 2.11 16.51
CA TYR A 351 -1.86 1.81 15.46
C TYR A 351 -2.58 1.56 14.13
N TRP A 352 -1.85 1.63 13.02
CA TRP A 352 -2.38 1.32 11.68
C TRP A 352 -2.77 -0.16 11.60
N SER A 353 -3.97 -0.45 11.10
CA SER A 353 -4.50 -1.81 10.93
C SER A 353 -5.58 -1.81 9.85
N LEU A 354 -5.66 -2.88 9.06
CA LEU A 354 -6.77 -3.13 8.12
C LEU A 354 -7.70 -4.26 8.58
N LYS A 355 -7.41 -4.88 9.73
CA LYS A 355 -8.22 -5.94 10.34
C LYS A 355 -9.63 -5.45 10.68
N ASN A 356 -10.60 -6.36 10.59
CA ASN A 356 -11.94 -6.15 11.15
C ASN A 356 -11.91 -6.04 12.69
N LEU A 357 -13.03 -5.64 13.29
CA LEU A 357 -13.09 -5.40 14.73
C LEU A 357 -12.67 -6.62 15.58
N ALA A 358 -13.13 -7.82 15.24
CA ALA A 358 -12.77 -9.04 15.97
C ALA A 358 -11.26 -9.34 15.90
N GLY A 359 -10.66 -9.26 14.71
CA GLY A 359 -9.23 -9.47 14.51
C GLY A 359 -8.39 -8.37 15.16
N TRP A 360 -8.83 -7.12 15.05
CA TRP A 360 -8.18 -5.97 15.68
C TRP A 360 -8.19 -6.05 17.22
N TYR A 361 -9.30 -6.48 17.81
CA TYR A 361 -9.41 -6.64 19.27
C TYR A 361 -8.52 -7.78 19.79
N ALA A 362 -8.46 -8.91 19.09
CA ALA A 362 -7.53 -9.99 19.44
C ALA A 362 -6.07 -9.54 19.37
N ASP A 363 -5.72 -8.75 18.34
CA ASP A 363 -4.39 -8.14 18.17
C ASP A 363 -4.07 -7.16 19.32
N LEU A 364 -5.04 -6.34 19.72
CA LEU A 364 -4.92 -5.41 20.85
C LEU A 364 -4.57 -6.14 22.16
N LEU A 365 -5.25 -7.27 22.44
CA LEU A 365 -4.98 -8.05 23.64
C LEU A 365 -3.54 -8.59 23.67
N GLN A 366 -3.03 -9.09 22.54
CA GLN A 366 -1.65 -9.57 22.42
C GLN A 366 -0.63 -8.43 22.62
N ARG A 367 -0.92 -7.24 22.08
CA ARG A 367 -0.07 -6.05 22.27
C ARG A 367 0.02 -5.63 23.73
N VAL A 368 -1.11 -5.65 24.43
CA VAL A 368 -1.15 -5.35 25.87
C VAL A 368 -0.39 -6.42 26.65
N ALA A 369 -0.52 -7.70 26.29
CA ALA A 369 0.23 -8.78 26.92
C ALA A 369 1.75 -8.60 26.76
N GLN A 370 2.22 -8.26 25.55
CA GLN A 370 3.63 -7.95 25.31
C GLN A 370 4.11 -6.77 26.17
N LEU A 371 3.35 -5.66 26.23
CA LEU A 371 3.73 -4.49 27.04
C LEU A 371 3.75 -4.80 28.54
N LYS A 372 2.81 -5.64 29.03
CA LYS A 372 2.82 -6.12 30.41
C LYS A 372 4.07 -6.93 30.71
N GLU A 373 4.44 -7.87 29.83
CA GLU A 373 5.64 -8.68 30.01
C GLU A 373 6.90 -7.81 30.01
N TRP A 374 7.00 -6.87 29.07
CA TRP A 374 8.16 -5.99 28.94
C TRP A 374 8.31 -5.06 30.15
N THR A 375 7.21 -4.47 30.63
CA THR A 375 7.24 -3.58 31.80
C THR A 375 7.43 -4.32 33.12
N THR A 376 7.03 -5.60 33.22
CA THR A 376 7.25 -6.41 34.43
C THR A 376 8.70 -6.88 34.54
N LYS A 377 9.30 -7.34 33.43
CA LYS A 377 10.69 -7.84 33.42
C LYS A 377 11.72 -6.71 33.46
N LEU A 378 11.35 -5.48 33.09
CA LEU A 378 12.22 -4.29 32.97
C LEU A 378 13.55 -4.56 32.23
N SER A 379 13.53 -5.54 31.32
CA SER A 379 14.66 -6.00 30.53
C SER A 379 14.18 -6.32 29.12
N LEU A 380 15.10 -6.38 28.17
CA LEU A 380 14.79 -6.68 26.78
C LEU A 380 14.14 -8.07 26.69
N LEU A 381 13.03 -8.17 25.96
CA LEU A 381 12.42 -9.46 25.64
C LEU A 381 13.38 -10.29 24.76
N LYS A 382 13.27 -11.62 24.83
CA LYS A 382 14.10 -12.54 24.02
C LYS A 382 13.93 -12.28 22.53
N SER A 383 12.68 -12.06 22.10
CA SER A 383 12.31 -11.62 20.77
C SER A 383 11.15 -10.64 20.92
N LEU A 384 11.26 -9.46 20.31
CA LEU A 384 10.22 -8.45 20.37
C LEU A 384 9.28 -8.57 19.17
N TRP A 385 7.97 -8.61 19.42
CA TRP A 385 6.99 -8.46 18.35
C TRP A 385 6.94 -6.98 17.95
N ILE A 386 7.74 -6.63 16.93
CA ILE A 386 7.94 -5.23 16.55
C ILE A 386 6.64 -4.59 16.06
N SER A 387 5.78 -5.38 15.41
CA SER A 387 4.50 -4.91 14.91
C SER A 387 3.52 -4.60 16.03
N GLY A 388 3.75 -5.14 17.23
CA GLY A 388 2.96 -4.88 18.43
C GLY A 388 3.12 -3.47 18.99
N LEU A 389 4.14 -2.72 18.57
CA LEU A 389 4.40 -1.34 18.99
C LEU A 389 3.54 -0.33 18.21
N PHE A 390 3.20 0.79 18.84
CA PHE A 390 2.63 1.96 18.16
C PHE A 390 3.69 2.67 17.30
N ASN A 391 4.94 2.76 17.76
CA ASN A 391 6.02 3.39 17.02
C ASN A 391 7.26 2.49 16.92
N PRO A 392 7.32 1.58 15.94
CA PRO A 392 8.50 0.74 15.70
C PRO A 392 9.80 1.52 15.47
N MET A 393 9.75 2.73 14.90
CA MET A 393 10.94 3.55 14.65
C MET A 393 11.61 4.02 15.95
N SER A 394 10.84 4.28 17.01
CA SER A 394 11.40 4.67 18.31
C SER A 394 12.25 3.53 18.88
N PHE A 395 11.77 2.30 18.73
CA PHE A 395 12.49 1.09 19.15
C PHE A 395 13.77 0.89 18.34
N LEU A 396 13.71 0.99 17.01
CA LEU A 396 14.89 0.89 16.14
C LEU A 396 15.93 1.97 16.47
N THR A 397 15.48 3.18 16.80
CA THR A 397 16.37 4.26 17.26
C THR A 397 16.99 3.93 18.62
N ALA A 398 16.24 3.28 19.52
CA ALA A 398 16.77 2.83 20.80
C ALA A 398 17.87 1.77 20.62
N VAL A 399 17.73 0.85 19.66
CA VAL A 399 18.78 -0.11 19.28
C VAL A 399 20.05 0.64 18.86
N MET A 400 19.92 1.61 17.94
CA MET A 400 21.05 2.44 17.51
C MET A 400 21.72 3.19 18.66
N GLN A 401 20.93 3.76 19.59
CA GLN A 401 21.46 4.48 20.75
C GLN A 401 22.24 3.58 21.69
N VAL A 402 21.78 2.35 21.92
CA VAL A 402 22.47 1.40 22.81
C VAL A 402 23.79 0.97 22.19
N THR A 403 23.79 0.57 20.92
CA THR A 403 25.01 0.18 20.19
C THR A 403 26.00 1.35 20.06
N ALA A 404 25.53 2.57 19.78
CA ALA A 404 26.36 3.76 19.70
C ALA A 404 27.06 4.06 21.04
N ARG A 405 26.37 3.89 22.17
CA ARG A 405 26.95 4.08 23.51
C ARG A 405 27.97 3.01 23.85
N GLU A 406 27.69 1.75 23.50
CA GLU A 406 28.59 0.62 23.75
C GLU A 406 29.91 0.75 22.98
N HIS A 407 29.84 1.14 21.70
CA HIS A 407 31.01 1.33 20.84
C HIS A 407 31.59 2.75 20.88
N SER A 408 31.02 3.67 21.67
CA SER A 408 31.41 5.09 21.72
C SER A 408 31.44 5.78 20.33
N LEU A 409 30.45 5.45 19.49
CA LEU A 409 30.28 6.01 18.14
C LEU A 409 29.24 7.14 18.12
N PRO A 410 29.36 8.13 17.22
CA PRO A 410 28.32 9.14 17.03
C PRO A 410 27.04 8.52 16.44
N LEU A 411 25.88 8.84 17.03
CA LEU A 411 24.58 8.31 16.61
C LEU A 411 24.23 8.66 15.15
N ASP A 412 24.66 9.83 14.67
CA ASP A 412 24.32 10.36 13.34
C ASP A 412 24.87 9.49 12.19
N TYR A 413 25.92 8.71 12.45
CA TYR A 413 26.54 7.81 11.46
C TYR A 413 26.22 6.34 11.71
N MET A 414 25.18 6.05 12.51
CA MET A 414 24.69 4.70 12.72
C MET A 414 23.54 4.40 11.75
N THR A 415 23.46 3.16 11.27
CA THR A 415 22.33 2.65 10.51
C THR A 415 21.95 1.25 11.00
N ASN A 416 20.69 0.88 10.88
CA ASN A 416 20.24 -0.47 11.24
C ASN A 416 20.55 -1.44 10.11
N ARG A 417 21.19 -2.55 10.46
CA ARG A 417 21.38 -3.71 9.61
C ARG A 417 20.46 -4.82 10.05
N CYS A 418 19.81 -5.43 9.05
CA CYS A 418 18.89 -6.52 9.22
C CYS A 418 19.56 -7.82 8.77
N LEU A 419 19.50 -8.85 9.62
CA LEU A 419 19.94 -10.19 9.27
C LEU A 419 18.84 -11.18 9.64
N PHE A 420 18.32 -11.90 8.66
CA PHE A 420 17.29 -12.90 8.91
C PHE A 420 17.91 -14.20 9.40
N THR A 421 17.40 -14.72 10.50
CA THR A 421 17.83 -16.02 11.02
C THR A 421 17.10 -17.16 10.31
N ASN A 422 17.49 -18.40 10.61
CA ASN A 422 16.75 -19.59 10.16
C ASN A 422 15.71 -20.06 11.19
N PHE A 423 15.42 -19.25 12.22
CA PHE A 423 14.45 -19.57 13.27
C PHE A 423 13.06 -19.03 12.91
N THR A 424 12.06 -19.89 12.97
CA THR A 424 10.67 -19.51 12.68
C THR A 424 9.83 -19.35 13.94
N ASP A 425 10.18 -20.05 15.03
CA ASP A 425 9.44 -19.98 16.28
C ASP A 425 10.21 -19.20 17.37
N PRO A 426 9.73 -18.01 17.78
CA PRO A 426 10.31 -17.21 18.86
C PRO A 426 10.35 -17.92 20.23
N GLU A 427 9.43 -18.86 20.50
CA GLU A 427 9.31 -19.52 21.81
C GLU A 427 9.94 -20.92 21.81
N GLY A 428 9.83 -21.65 20.70
CA GLY A 428 10.33 -23.03 20.56
C GLY A 428 11.80 -23.15 20.18
N ASP A 429 12.28 -22.30 19.26
CA ASP A 429 13.64 -22.42 18.69
C ASP A 429 14.70 -21.68 19.53
N PHE A 430 14.26 -20.69 20.33
CA PHE A 430 15.12 -19.94 21.25
C PHE A 430 15.33 -20.72 22.55
N GLY A 431 16.24 -21.70 22.51
CA GLY A 431 16.80 -22.28 23.72
C GLY A 431 17.33 -21.19 24.68
N SER A 432 17.47 -21.52 25.97
CA SER A 432 17.84 -20.61 27.06
C SER A 432 19.14 -19.80 26.89
N SER A 433 19.91 -20.05 25.81
CA SER A 433 21.24 -19.50 25.56
C SER A 433 21.34 -18.57 24.33
N ASN A 434 20.27 -18.38 23.56
CA ASN A 434 20.35 -17.66 22.28
C ASN A 434 19.99 -16.17 22.44
N VAL A 435 20.82 -15.42 23.16
CA VAL A 435 20.83 -13.95 23.09
C VAL A 435 21.70 -13.56 21.88
N PRO A 436 21.29 -12.62 21.02
CA PRO A 436 22.09 -12.26 19.87
C PRO A 436 23.43 -11.67 20.36
N ALA A 437 24.53 -12.04 19.70
CA ALA A 437 25.85 -11.50 20.03
C ALA A 437 25.89 -9.97 19.88
N GLN A 438 25.12 -9.44 18.94
CA GLN A 438 24.89 -8.01 18.71
C GLN A 438 23.45 -7.79 18.25
N GLY A 439 22.80 -6.77 18.81
CA GLY A 439 21.45 -6.34 18.40
C GLY A 439 20.31 -6.94 19.22
N VAL A 440 19.15 -7.04 18.58
CA VAL A 440 17.90 -7.54 19.16
C VAL A 440 17.16 -8.40 18.14
N TYR A 441 16.58 -9.51 18.62
CA TYR A 441 15.67 -10.30 17.81
C TYR A 441 14.27 -9.67 17.77
N CYS A 442 13.72 -9.59 16.57
CA CYS A 442 12.39 -9.10 16.28
C CYS A 442 11.62 -10.15 15.45
N HIS A 443 10.33 -10.34 15.73
CA HIS A 443 9.48 -11.25 14.96
C HIS A 443 8.18 -10.57 14.51
N GLY A 444 7.39 -11.29 13.71
CA GLY A 444 6.13 -10.81 13.14
C GLY A 444 6.33 -10.01 11.85
N PHE A 445 7.19 -10.51 10.96
CA PHE A 445 7.36 -9.94 9.62
C PHE A 445 6.69 -10.86 8.60
N PHE A 446 6.09 -10.26 7.58
CA PHE A 446 5.51 -10.94 6.43
C PHE A 446 6.13 -10.36 5.17
N LEU A 447 6.29 -11.15 4.13
CA LEU A 447 6.83 -10.68 2.85
C LEU A 447 5.71 -10.66 1.80
N GLU A 448 5.51 -9.52 1.14
CA GLU A 448 4.54 -9.36 0.06
C GLU A 448 5.28 -9.22 -1.27
N GLY A 449 4.79 -9.89 -2.32
CA GLY A 449 5.36 -9.80 -3.68
C GLY A 449 6.63 -10.61 -3.92
N ALA A 450 7.15 -11.28 -2.88
CA ALA A 450 8.24 -12.23 -2.97
C ALA A 450 8.07 -13.38 -1.97
N GLY A 451 8.88 -14.41 -2.10
CA GLY A 451 9.02 -15.53 -1.19
C GLY A 451 10.35 -15.48 -0.44
N TRP A 452 10.46 -16.28 0.61
CA TRP A 452 11.69 -16.42 1.37
C TRP A 452 12.09 -17.88 1.43
N GLU A 453 13.32 -18.18 1.04
CA GLU A 453 13.91 -19.50 1.21
C GLU A 453 14.93 -19.46 2.35
N LEU A 454 14.74 -20.34 3.34
CA LEU A 454 15.64 -20.45 4.48
C LEU A 454 17.02 -20.92 4.02
N GLY A 455 18.06 -20.36 4.63
CA GLY A 455 19.43 -20.76 4.32
C GLY A 455 19.72 -22.17 4.83
N LYS A 456 20.75 -22.80 4.27
CA LYS A 456 21.20 -24.13 4.72
C LYS A 456 22.20 -23.95 5.87
N GLY A 457 21.86 -24.44 7.06
CA GLY A 457 22.74 -24.38 8.23
C GLY A 457 22.80 -22.98 8.84
N GLU A 458 23.99 -22.38 8.88
CA GLU A 458 24.23 -21.02 9.42
C GLU A 458 24.16 -19.91 8.37
N GLU A 459 23.96 -20.26 7.10
CA GLU A 459 23.81 -19.26 6.04
C GLU A 459 22.47 -18.52 6.16
N GLU A 460 22.49 -17.22 5.86
CA GLU A 460 21.28 -16.41 5.73
C GLU A 460 20.46 -16.88 4.52
N GLY A 461 19.14 -16.92 4.68
CA GLY A 461 18.19 -17.16 3.59
C GLY A 461 18.24 -16.09 2.50
N TYR A 462 17.47 -16.28 1.44
CA TYR A 462 17.42 -15.34 0.32
C TYR A 462 16.00 -15.16 -0.20
N VAL A 463 15.78 -14.02 -0.85
CA VAL A 463 14.52 -13.69 -1.51
C VAL A 463 14.34 -14.58 -2.75
N THR A 464 13.16 -15.16 -2.88
CA THR A 464 12.77 -16.04 -3.99
C THR A 464 11.41 -15.62 -4.54
N ASP A 465 10.95 -16.27 -5.62
CA ASP A 465 9.58 -16.05 -6.08
C ASP A 465 8.58 -16.60 -5.05
N SER A 466 7.47 -15.88 -4.84
CA SER A 466 6.41 -16.36 -3.95
C SER A 466 5.84 -17.70 -4.43
N ARG A 467 5.44 -18.56 -3.49
CA ARG A 467 4.67 -19.76 -3.84
C ARG A 467 3.25 -19.38 -4.23
N LEU A 468 2.69 -20.07 -5.22
CA LEU A 468 1.32 -19.81 -5.64
C LEU A 468 0.33 -19.97 -4.48
N LYS A 469 -0.59 -19.00 -4.33
CA LYS A 469 -1.59 -18.91 -3.26
C LYS A 469 -1.06 -18.57 -1.86
N GLU A 470 0.24 -18.37 -1.72
CA GLU A 470 0.85 -17.83 -0.51
C GLU A 470 1.13 -16.35 -0.73
N LEU A 471 0.20 -15.49 -0.27
CA LEU A 471 0.25 -14.04 -0.50
C LEU A 471 1.29 -13.37 0.40
N HIS A 472 1.24 -13.69 1.70
CA HIS A 472 2.07 -13.10 2.75
C HIS A 472 2.82 -14.20 3.53
N PRO A 473 3.86 -14.83 2.95
CA PRO A 473 4.71 -15.75 3.69
C PRO A 473 5.27 -15.11 4.97
N VAL A 474 5.21 -15.87 6.07
CA VAL A 474 5.79 -15.48 7.36
C VAL A 474 7.32 -15.53 7.26
N MET A 475 7.96 -14.44 7.64
CA MET A 475 9.42 -14.34 7.66
C MET A 475 9.97 -14.88 8.98
N PRO A 476 11.19 -15.45 8.96
CA PRO A 476 11.85 -15.88 10.18
C PRO A 476 12.23 -14.70 11.07
N VAL A 477 12.66 -15.00 12.29
CA VAL A 477 13.06 -13.98 13.26
C VAL A 477 14.23 -13.17 12.72
N LEU A 478 14.06 -11.86 12.75
CA LEU A 478 15.02 -10.88 12.28
C LEU A 478 15.94 -10.47 13.42
N ASN A 479 17.26 -10.55 13.23
CA ASN A 479 18.21 -9.86 14.10
C ASN A 479 18.43 -8.44 13.56
N VAL A 480 18.10 -7.44 14.39
CA VAL A 480 18.36 -6.03 14.09
C VAL A 480 19.51 -5.54 14.95
N TYR A 481 20.58 -5.07 14.32
CA TYR A 481 21.73 -4.49 14.99
C TYR A 481 22.18 -3.23 14.26
N ALA A 482 22.82 -2.30 14.97
CA ALA A 482 23.30 -1.07 14.36
C ALA A 482 24.77 -1.18 13.96
N VAL A 483 25.11 -0.62 12.81
CA VAL A 483 26.47 -0.55 12.26
C VAL A 483 26.79 0.88 11.82
N HIS A 484 28.07 1.19 11.66
CA HIS A 484 28.46 2.47 11.06
C HIS A 484 28.05 2.50 9.58
N VAL A 485 27.62 3.66 9.07
CA VAL A 485 27.16 3.82 7.67
C VAL A 485 28.20 3.34 6.66
N ASP A 486 29.49 3.54 6.92
CA ASP A 486 30.58 3.11 6.04
C ASP A 486 30.80 1.58 6.01
N GLU A 487 30.37 0.86 7.05
CA GLU A 487 30.45 -0.61 7.11
C GLU A 487 29.26 -1.28 6.41
N MET A 488 28.29 -0.48 5.96
CA MET A 488 27.08 -0.95 5.34
C MET A 488 27.33 -1.33 3.87
N SER A 489 27.42 -2.65 3.60
CA SER A 489 27.46 -3.17 2.23
C SER A 489 26.07 -3.55 1.73
N TRP A 490 25.77 -3.12 0.49
CA TRP A 490 24.55 -3.46 -0.25
C TRP A 490 24.82 -4.43 -1.41
N GLU A 491 26.04 -4.96 -1.53
CA GLU A 491 26.38 -5.92 -2.58
C GLU A 491 25.57 -7.21 -2.38
N GLY A 492 24.80 -7.61 -3.40
CA GLY A 492 23.91 -8.78 -3.31
C GLY A 492 22.72 -8.60 -2.38
N MET A 493 22.40 -7.37 -1.96
CA MET A 493 21.28 -7.07 -1.04
C MET A 493 20.19 -6.25 -1.75
N TYR A 494 18.94 -6.59 -1.48
CA TYR A 494 17.76 -5.84 -1.87
C TYR A 494 17.46 -4.77 -0.83
N HIS A 495 17.26 -3.53 -1.29
CA HIS A 495 16.77 -2.42 -0.47
C HIS A 495 15.26 -2.59 -0.29
N CYS A 496 14.84 -3.41 0.67
CA CYS A 496 13.44 -3.75 0.87
C CYS A 496 12.76 -2.72 1.79
N PRO A 497 11.66 -2.08 1.36
CA PRO A 497 10.89 -1.22 2.24
C PRO A 497 10.07 -2.04 3.24
N VAL A 498 10.02 -1.59 4.49
CA VAL A 498 9.20 -2.18 5.55
C VAL A 498 8.02 -1.25 5.88
N PHE A 499 6.81 -1.78 5.80
CA PHE A 499 5.56 -1.08 6.08
C PHE A 499 4.82 -1.73 7.24
N ILE A 500 3.99 -0.95 7.96
CA ILE A 500 3.15 -1.51 9.02
C ILE A 500 2.09 -2.44 8.42
N THR A 501 1.36 -1.99 7.40
CA THR A 501 0.26 -2.73 6.74
C THR A 501 0.44 -2.75 5.22
N SER A 502 -0.35 -3.56 4.50
CA SER A 502 -0.33 -3.58 3.01
C SER A 502 -0.80 -2.27 2.37
N MET A 503 -1.33 -1.30 3.13
CA MET A 503 -1.64 0.04 2.61
C MET A 503 -0.37 0.76 2.07
N ARG A 504 0.82 0.38 2.57
CA ARG A 504 2.11 0.99 2.22
C ARG A 504 2.09 2.51 2.44
N GLY A 505 2.83 3.28 1.63
CA GLY A 505 2.86 4.74 1.64
C GLY A 505 3.03 5.35 3.04
N PRO A 506 1.96 5.90 3.67
CA PRO A 506 2.03 6.49 5.00
C PRO A 506 2.48 5.53 6.12
N THR A 507 2.44 4.22 5.89
CA THR A 507 2.80 3.19 6.88
C THR A 507 4.27 2.77 6.81
N TYR A 508 5.10 3.48 6.04
CA TYR A 508 6.54 3.19 5.95
C TYR A 508 7.24 3.36 7.31
N VAL A 509 8.12 2.40 7.64
CA VAL A 509 8.85 2.38 8.91
C VAL A 509 10.35 2.57 8.68
N PHE A 510 10.97 1.63 7.96
CA PHE A 510 12.40 1.63 7.70
C PHE A 510 12.74 0.77 6.49
N GLN A 511 14.02 0.74 6.12
CA GLN A 511 14.52 -0.06 5.01
C GLN A 511 15.30 -1.26 5.57
N ALA A 512 14.91 -2.46 5.16
CA ALA A 512 15.58 -3.70 5.53
C ALA A 512 16.51 -4.19 4.42
N ASN A 513 17.53 -4.93 4.84
CA ASN A 513 18.45 -5.66 3.97
C ASN A 513 17.94 -7.07 3.78
N LEU A 514 17.63 -7.44 2.54
CA LEU A 514 17.27 -8.82 2.22
C LEU A 514 18.30 -9.35 1.23
N ARG A 515 18.88 -10.51 1.52
CA ARG A 515 19.83 -11.15 0.63
C ARG A 515 19.14 -11.60 -0.66
N MET A 516 19.75 -11.25 -1.80
CA MET A 516 19.32 -11.71 -3.12
C MET A 516 20.18 -12.89 -3.58
N ASP A 517 19.66 -13.68 -4.50
CA ASP A 517 20.48 -14.63 -5.25
C ASP A 517 21.49 -13.88 -6.14
N ALA A 518 22.62 -14.50 -6.45
CA ALA A 518 23.71 -13.90 -7.22
C ALA A 518 23.30 -13.58 -8.68
N ASP A 519 22.35 -14.33 -9.22
CA ASP A 519 21.81 -14.13 -10.56
C ASP A 519 20.68 -13.09 -10.61
N ASP A 520 20.20 -12.62 -9.46
CA ASP A 520 19.11 -11.66 -9.36
C ASP A 520 19.58 -10.21 -9.42
N THR A 521 18.66 -9.36 -9.90
CA THR A 521 18.85 -7.91 -9.91
C THR A 521 17.81 -7.24 -9.05
N GLU A 522 18.20 -6.17 -8.39
CA GLU A 522 17.28 -5.37 -7.58
C GLU A 522 16.06 -4.87 -8.37
N ALA A 523 16.24 -4.56 -9.66
CA ALA A 523 15.15 -4.13 -10.53
C ALA A 523 14.00 -5.15 -10.59
N ARG A 524 14.30 -6.46 -10.52
CA ARG A 524 13.31 -7.53 -10.49
C ARG A 524 12.39 -7.38 -9.27
N TRP A 525 12.97 -7.23 -8.09
CA TRP A 525 12.22 -7.15 -6.83
C TRP A 525 11.46 -5.83 -6.66
N VAL A 526 12.03 -4.73 -7.17
CA VAL A 526 11.31 -3.45 -7.25
C VAL A 526 10.05 -3.58 -8.13
N LEU A 527 10.16 -4.18 -9.32
CA LEU A 527 9.01 -4.36 -10.21
C LEU A 527 7.99 -5.37 -9.69
N ALA A 528 8.45 -6.40 -8.97
CA ALA A 528 7.59 -7.34 -8.24
C ALA A 528 6.79 -6.68 -7.10
N GLY A 529 7.19 -5.46 -6.71
CA GLY A 529 6.61 -4.75 -5.58
C GLY A 529 6.94 -5.45 -4.27
N ALA A 530 8.12 -6.08 -4.16
CA ALA A 530 8.53 -6.80 -2.96
C ALA A 530 8.65 -5.85 -1.76
N ALA A 531 7.99 -6.17 -0.66
CA ALA A 531 8.01 -5.37 0.56
C ALA A 531 7.81 -6.23 1.80
N LEU A 532 8.34 -5.81 2.94
CA LEU A 532 8.04 -6.42 4.23
C LEU A 532 6.85 -5.70 4.88
N LEU A 533 5.94 -6.48 5.44
CA LEU A 533 4.81 -6.02 6.23
C LEU A 533 4.99 -6.44 7.68
N LEU A 534 4.60 -5.59 8.63
CA LEU A 534 4.64 -5.90 10.06
C LEU A 534 3.36 -6.57 10.55
N THR A 535 2.23 -6.36 9.88
CA THR A 535 1.00 -7.11 10.12
C THR A 535 0.49 -7.72 8.83
N ASP A 536 -0.10 -8.90 8.96
CA ASP A 536 -1.06 -9.42 8.00
C ASP A 536 -2.41 -8.73 8.22
N ASP A 537 -3.13 -8.44 7.13
CA ASP A 537 -4.30 -7.57 7.11
C ASP A 537 -5.64 -8.28 7.25
#